data_AF-A0A7S1MW41-F1
#
_entry.id   AF-A0A7S1MW41-F1
#
_cell.length_a   1.000
_cell.length_b   1.000
_cell.length_c   1.000
_cell.angle_alpha   90.00
_cell.angle_beta   90.00
_cell.angle_gamma   90.00
#
_symmetry.space_group_name_H-M   'P 1'
#
loop_
_entity.id
_entity.type
_entity.pdbx_description
1 polymer ?
#
loop_
_entity_poly.entity_id
_entity_poly.type
_entity_poly.pdbx_seq_one_letter_code
_entity_poly.pdbx_strand_id
1 'polypeptide(L)'
;ADAANNILYVETGTGRAFKRKRKDKDGEKAMPTERVSDTERNLKSSLDLMASLTASSFIFCQGMLGGISLLLFYLQVDQDDRAFMRSYSPIAARGQKAFVFLSTVSMVAAFDKWSKDQMAGWHLRGGYLQVLDMGIILMYTLCFIFTLMCVPLEDVMHSSHLRVREWYRWELSDDFQARYATWSVFHALRCVFGILGWVLSAWETRNYLHNAPNKPLHDVYEKLFGKGVEKEAP
;
A
#
# COMPACT_ATOMS: atom_id res chain seq x y z
N ALA A 1 47.83 35.83 -1.05
CA ALA A 1 47.11 36.41 -2.20
C ALA A 1 45.96 35.46 -2.48
N ASP A 2 44.83 35.71 -1.81
CA ASP A 2 43.67 34.82 -1.78
C ASP A 2 42.85 34.97 -3.05
N ALA A 3 42.78 33.89 -3.82
CA ALA A 3 41.93 33.82 -5.00
C ALA A 3 40.46 33.67 -4.56
N ALA A 4 39.73 34.78 -4.61
CA ALA A 4 38.29 34.83 -4.38
C ALA A 4 37.55 33.95 -5.39
N ASN A 5 36.91 32.88 -4.90
CA ASN A 5 36.01 32.03 -5.67
C ASN A 5 34.73 32.81 -6.02
N ASN A 6 34.72 33.43 -7.20
CA ASN A 6 33.53 34.12 -7.74
C ASN A 6 32.48 33.09 -8.18
N ILE A 7 31.48 32.89 -7.32
CA ILE A 7 30.27 32.11 -7.65
C ILE A 7 29.30 33.05 -8.37
N LEU A 8 29.18 32.93 -9.70
CA LEU A 8 28.25 33.72 -10.50
C LEU A 8 26.88 33.03 -10.50
N TYR A 9 25.85 33.70 -9.98
CA TYR A 9 24.46 33.28 -10.09
C TYR A 9 23.86 33.92 -11.35
N VAL A 10 23.38 33.11 -12.28
CA VAL A 10 22.71 33.58 -13.51
C VAL A 10 21.23 33.33 -13.38
N GLU A 11 20.45 34.40 -13.43
CA GLU A 11 19.00 34.37 -13.39
C GLU A 11 18.47 34.20 -14.82
N THR A 12 17.95 33.02 -15.15
CA THR A 12 17.19 32.82 -16.40
C THR A 12 15.75 33.24 -16.17
N GLY A 13 15.36 34.35 -16.80
CA GLY A 13 14.09 35.08 -16.61
C GLY A 13 12.80 34.37 -17.02
N THR A 14 12.62 33.09 -16.68
CA THR A 14 11.36 32.36 -16.87
C THR A 14 11.03 31.49 -15.66
N GLY A 15 10.94 32.10 -14.47
CA GLY A 15 10.13 31.62 -13.33
C GLY A 15 10.31 30.17 -12.84
N ARG A 16 11.37 29.45 -13.22
CA ARG A 16 11.62 28.06 -12.80
C ARG A 16 13.09 27.83 -12.54
N ALA A 17 13.40 27.63 -11.24
CA ALA A 17 14.59 27.05 -10.63
C ALA A 17 15.98 27.61 -11.02
N PHE A 18 16.69 28.13 -10.02
CA PHE A 18 18.11 28.50 -10.10
C PHE A 18 18.98 27.29 -10.48
N LYS A 19 19.58 27.30 -11.68
CA LYS A 19 20.64 26.34 -12.05
C LYS A 19 22.01 26.95 -11.76
N ARG A 20 22.69 26.40 -10.75
CA ARG A 20 24.07 26.74 -10.39
C ARG A 20 25.01 26.19 -11.48
N LYS A 21 25.56 27.06 -12.34
CA LYS A 21 26.65 26.68 -13.25
C LYS A 21 27.98 27.04 -12.61
N ARG A 22 28.73 26.03 -12.15
CA ARG A 22 30.13 26.20 -11.78
C ARG A 22 30.93 26.33 -13.07
N LYS A 23 31.62 27.47 -13.25
CA LYS A 23 32.49 27.70 -14.40
C LYS A 23 33.90 27.33 -13.96
N ASP A 24 34.21 26.04 -14.00
CA ASP A 24 35.57 25.57 -13.75
C ASP A 24 36.40 25.92 -14.99
N LYS A 25 37.21 26.97 -14.85
CA LYS A 25 38.34 27.23 -15.74
C LYS A 25 39.50 26.40 -15.21
N ASP A 26 39.93 25.46 -16.04
CA ASP A 26 41.26 24.84 -16.10
C ASP A 26 41.20 23.31 -16.02
N GLY A 27 41.80 22.66 -17.02
CA GLY A 27 42.34 21.30 -16.88
C GLY A 27 41.38 20.15 -17.17
N GLU A 28 41.00 20.03 -18.45
CA GLU A 28 40.43 18.85 -19.08
C GLU A 28 41.31 17.59 -18.84
N LYS A 29 41.06 16.88 -17.75
CA LYS A 29 41.24 15.42 -17.68
C LYS A 29 39.87 14.82 -17.51
N ALA A 30 39.24 14.49 -18.64
CA ALA A 30 38.01 13.73 -18.67
C ALA A 30 38.23 12.41 -17.90
N MET A 31 37.73 12.39 -16.67
CA MET A 31 37.66 11.20 -15.83
C MET A 31 36.93 10.13 -16.67
N PRO A 32 37.49 8.93 -16.85
CA PRO A 32 36.87 7.91 -17.67
C PRO A 32 35.48 7.66 -17.08
N THR A 33 34.45 8.01 -17.86
CA THR A 33 33.08 7.67 -17.54
C THR A 33 33.04 6.15 -17.58
N GLU A 34 33.14 5.55 -16.40
CA GLU A 34 33.09 4.12 -16.18
C GLU A 34 31.86 3.62 -16.95
N ARG A 35 32.11 2.83 -18.00
CA ARG A 35 31.05 2.29 -18.85
C ARG A 35 30.27 1.31 -17.98
N VAL A 36 29.29 1.81 -17.23
CA VAL A 36 28.24 1.02 -16.61
C VAL A 36 27.78 0.04 -17.68
N SER A 37 28.05 -1.24 -17.43
CA SER A 37 27.85 -2.29 -18.42
C SER A 37 26.38 -2.31 -18.83
N ASP A 38 26.08 -2.47 -20.12
CA ASP A 38 24.68 -2.52 -20.60
C ASP A 38 23.86 -3.58 -19.85
N THR A 39 24.52 -4.63 -19.34
CA THR A 39 23.94 -5.62 -18.44
C THR A 39 23.41 -5.02 -17.13
N GLU A 40 24.14 -4.10 -16.49
CA GLU A 40 23.72 -3.44 -15.24
C GLU A 40 22.54 -2.51 -15.48
N ARG A 41 22.52 -1.80 -16.61
CA ARG A 41 21.39 -0.96 -17.02
C ARG A 41 20.13 -1.77 -17.27
N ASN A 42 20.25 -2.89 -17.97
CA ASN A 42 19.14 -3.80 -18.25
C ASN A 42 18.60 -4.46 -16.98
N LEU A 43 19.49 -4.89 -16.07
CA LEU A 43 19.11 -5.43 -14.78
C LEU A 43 18.35 -4.41 -13.94
N LYS A 44 18.87 -3.17 -13.85
CA LYS A 44 18.22 -2.09 -13.11
C LYS A 44 16.83 -1.76 -13.66
N SER A 45 16.70 -1.61 -14.98
CA SER A 45 15.42 -1.37 -15.64
C SER A 45 14.40 -2.48 -15.34
N SER A 46 14.86 -3.74 -15.34
CA SER A 46 14.01 -4.89 -15.04
C SER A 46 13.55 -4.90 -13.58
N LEU A 47 14.44 -4.57 -12.64
CA LEU A 47 14.11 -4.45 -11.21
C LEU A 47 13.13 -3.29 -10.96
N ASP A 48 13.33 -2.13 -11.61
CA ASP A 48 12.44 -0.98 -11.50
C ASP A 48 11.04 -1.31 -12.03
N LEU A 49 10.96 -2.05 -13.14
CA LEU A 49 9.68 -2.53 -13.69
C LEU A 49 8.97 -3.48 -12.71
N MET A 50 9.68 -4.46 -12.15
CA MET A 50 9.11 -5.41 -11.19
C MET A 50 8.65 -4.73 -9.91
N ALA A 51 9.42 -3.75 -9.41
CA ALA A 51 9.05 -2.95 -8.26
C ALA A 51 7.78 -2.13 -8.53
N SER A 52 7.68 -1.50 -9.70
CA SER A 52 6.51 -0.72 -10.12
C SER A 52 5.25 -1.60 -10.28
N LEU A 53 5.38 -2.77 -10.90
CA LEU A 53 4.30 -3.73 -11.05
C LEU A 53 3.80 -4.26 -9.69
N THR A 54 4.74 -4.56 -8.78
CA THR A 54 4.42 -5.03 -7.43
C THR A 54 3.68 -3.95 -6.64
N ALA A 55 4.19 -2.72 -6.63
CA ALA A 55 3.56 -1.59 -5.96
C ALA A 55 2.15 -1.30 -6.51
N SER A 56 1.98 -1.33 -7.84
CA SER A 56 0.68 -1.14 -8.48
C SER A 56 -0.31 -2.24 -8.10
N SER A 57 0.15 -3.49 -8.06
CA SER A 57 -0.66 -4.65 -7.67
C SER A 57 -1.11 -4.57 -6.21
N PHE A 58 -0.24 -4.09 -5.31
CA PHE A 58 -0.56 -3.88 -3.91
C PHE A 58 -1.63 -2.81 -3.71
N ILE A 59 -1.47 -1.64 -4.33
CA ILE A 59 -2.47 -0.55 -4.27
C ILE A 59 -3.81 -1.04 -4.84
N PHE A 60 -3.78 -1.78 -5.94
CA PHE A 60 -4.98 -2.36 -6.53
C PHE A 60 -5.69 -3.33 -5.58
N CYS A 61 -4.96 -4.25 -4.94
CA CYS A 61 -5.55 -5.21 -3.99
C CYS A 61 -6.13 -4.53 -2.76
N GLN A 62 -5.43 -3.53 -2.21
CA GLN A 62 -5.92 -2.73 -1.08
C GLN A 62 -7.20 -1.97 -1.42
N GLY A 63 -7.25 -1.35 -2.62
CA GLY A 63 -8.45 -0.69 -3.13
C GLY A 63 -9.62 -1.66 -3.35
N MET A 64 -9.35 -2.82 -3.94
CA MET A 64 -10.36 -3.86 -4.16
C MET A 64 -10.92 -4.42 -2.85
N LEU A 65 -10.07 -4.65 -1.85
CA LEU A 65 -10.50 -5.05 -0.50
C LEU A 65 -11.40 -3.99 0.13
N GLY A 66 -11.01 -2.72 0.07
CA GLY A 66 -11.81 -1.61 0.59
C GLY A 66 -13.17 -1.50 -0.10
N GLY A 67 -13.21 -1.62 -1.43
CA GLY A 67 -14.44 -1.58 -2.22
C GLY A 67 -15.39 -2.74 -1.92
N ILE A 68 -14.88 -3.98 -1.84
CA ILE A 68 -15.70 -5.14 -1.46
C ILE A 68 -16.19 -5.01 -0.01
N SER A 69 -15.35 -4.52 0.89
CA SER A 69 -15.73 -4.28 2.30
C SER A 69 -16.87 -3.27 2.40
N LEU A 70 -16.80 -2.17 1.64
CA LEU A 70 -17.86 -1.16 1.60
C LEU A 70 -19.17 -1.73 1.04
N LEU A 71 -19.10 -2.50 -0.04
CA LEU A 71 -20.27 -3.14 -0.64
C LEU A 71 -20.95 -4.11 0.32
N LEU A 72 -20.18 -4.99 0.98
CA LEU A 72 -20.75 -5.96 1.92
C LEU A 72 -21.27 -5.30 3.20
N PHE A 73 -20.59 -4.27 3.69
CA PHE A 73 -21.08 -3.48 4.82
C PHE A 73 -22.41 -2.80 4.49
N TYR A 74 -22.53 -2.20 3.31
CA TYR A 74 -23.78 -1.64 2.82
C TYR A 74 -24.89 -2.69 2.76
N LEU A 75 -24.61 -3.86 2.18
CA LEU A 75 -25.59 -4.95 2.10
C LEU A 75 -26.05 -5.45 3.47
N GLN A 76 -25.14 -5.49 4.45
CA GLN A 76 -25.47 -5.91 5.82
C GLN A 76 -26.34 -4.87 6.55
N VAL A 77 -26.10 -3.58 6.33
CA VAL A 77 -26.83 -2.50 7.01
C VAL A 77 -28.22 -2.26 6.39
N ASP A 78 -28.35 -2.45 5.08
CA ASP A 78 -29.57 -2.13 4.32
C ASP A 78 -30.64 -3.24 4.36
N GLN A 79 -30.28 -4.47 4.71
CA GLN A 79 -31.16 -5.64 4.56
C GLN A 79 -31.48 -6.31 5.89
N ASP A 80 -32.71 -6.78 6.05
CA ASP A 80 -33.09 -7.71 7.12
C ASP A 80 -32.24 -8.99 7.05
N ASP A 81 -31.96 -9.61 8.19
CA ASP A 81 -31.11 -10.81 8.31
C ASP A 81 -31.46 -11.90 7.27
N ARG A 82 -32.75 -12.15 7.04
CA ARG A 82 -33.21 -13.17 6.05
C ARG A 82 -32.95 -12.73 4.61
N ALA A 83 -33.17 -11.45 4.31
CA ALA A 83 -32.89 -10.90 2.98
C ALA A 83 -31.39 -10.86 2.70
N PHE A 84 -30.59 -10.49 3.70
CA PHE A 84 -29.14 -10.57 3.65
C PHE A 84 -28.67 -12.01 3.42
N MET A 85 -29.15 -12.98 4.21
CA MET A 85 -28.79 -14.40 4.04
C MET A 85 -29.13 -14.90 2.64
N ARG A 86 -30.28 -14.53 2.07
CA ARG A 86 -30.65 -14.87 0.70
C ARG A 86 -29.62 -14.37 -0.32
N SER A 87 -29.19 -13.12 -0.18
CA SER A 87 -28.26 -12.46 -1.10
C SER A 87 -26.82 -12.93 -0.90
N TYR A 88 -26.40 -13.15 0.35
CA TYR A 88 -25.01 -13.43 0.73
C TYR A 88 -24.62 -14.91 0.61
N SER A 89 -25.50 -15.85 1.00
CA SER A 89 -25.20 -17.30 0.97
C SER A 89 -24.62 -17.86 -0.34
N PRO A 90 -25.13 -17.50 -1.55
CA PRO A 90 -24.57 -18.02 -2.79
C PRO A 90 -23.13 -17.56 -3.04
N ILE A 91 -22.75 -16.39 -2.51
CA ILE A 91 -21.43 -15.80 -2.71
C ILE A 91 -20.49 -16.00 -1.52
N ALA A 92 -20.98 -16.45 -0.36
CA ALA A 92 -20.23 -16.54 0.90
C ALA A 92 -18.84 -17.22 0.72
N ALA A 93 -18.79 -18.44 0.17
CA ALA A 93 -17.51 -19.14 0.00
C ALA A 93 -16.52 -18.46 -0.98
N ARG A 94 -17.03 -17.78 -2.01
CA ARG A 94 -16.17 -17.03 -2.96
C ARG A 94 -15.73 -15.71 -2.34
N GLY A 95 -16.64 -15.02 -1.66
CA GLY A 95 -16.37 -13.81 -0.91
C GLY A 95 -15.30 -14.04 0.14
N GLN A 96 -15.44 -15.09 0.95
CA GLN A 96 -14.46 -15.49 1.95
C GLN A 96 -13.05 -15.69 1.37
N LYS A 97 -12.93 -16.48 0.29
CA LYS A 97 -11.64 -16.70 -0.38
C LYS A 97 -11.03 -15.40 -0.91
N ALA A 98 -11.87 -14.54 -1.50
CA ALA A 98 -11.44 -13.21 -1.96
C ALA A 98 -10.97 -12.34 -0.79
N PHE A 99 -11.69 -12.31 0.33
CA PHE A 99 -11.29 -11.56 1.53
C PHE A 99 -9.98 -12.06 2.12
N VAL A 100 -9.81 -13.38 2.29
CA VAL A 100 -8.57 -13.96 2.81
C VAL A 100 -7.40 -13.61 1.90
N PHE A 101 -7.56 -13.80 0.59
CA PHE A 101 -6.51 -13.46 -0.37
C PHE A 101 -6.16 -11.97 -0.34
N LEU A 102 -7.16 -11.10 -0.46
CA LEU A 102 -6.94 -9.66 -0.55
C LEU A 102 -6.42 -9.05 0.76
N SER A 103 -6.92 -9.50 1.91
CA SER A 103 -6.41 -9.05 3.21
C SER A 103 -4.98 -9.52 3.45
N THR A 104 -4.62 -10.74 3.05
CA THR A 104 -3.24 -11.23 3.11
C THR A 104 -2.31 -10.38 2.24
N VAL A 105 -2.65 -10.16 0.97
CA VAL A 105 -1.84 -9.34 0.05
C VAL A 105 -1.74 -7.89 0.55
N SER A 106 -2.84 -7.32 1.06
CA SER A 106 -2.88 -5.96 1.60
C SER A 106 -2.01 -5.81 2.86
N MET A 107 -1.99 -6.83 3.71
CA MET A 107 -1.14 -6.88 4.90
C MET A 107 0.34 -7.02 4.51
N VAL A 108 0.69 -7.90 3.56
CA VAL A 108 2.06 -8.02 3.03
C VAL A 108 2.51 -6.70 2.40
N ALA A 109 1.63 -6.02 1.66
CA ALA A 109 1.91 -4.71 1.09
C ALA A 109 2.23 -3.65 2.16
N ALA A 110 1.49 -3.66 3.28
CA ALA A 110 1.75 -2.75 4.39
C ALA A 110 3.11 -3.04 5.06
N PHE A 111 3.48 -4.31 5.22
CA PHE A 111 4.80 -4.70 5.76
C PHE A 111 5.96 -4.37 4.79
N ASP A 112 5.80 -4.65 3.50
CA ASP A 112 6.79 -4.31 2.47
C ASP A 112 7.08 -2.81 2.46
N LYS A 113 6.02 -2.02 2.56
CA LYS A 113 6.14 -0.57 2.66
C LYS A 113 6.87 -0.13 3.94
N TRP A 114 6.42 -0.59 5.10
CA TRP A 114 7.04 -0.26 6.38
C TRP A 114 8.54 -0.60 6.39
N SER A 115 8.92 -1.75 5.82
CA SER A 115 10.31 -2.16 5.65
C SER A 115 11.10 -1.16 4.79
N LYS A 116 10.54 -0.72 3.65
CA LYS A 116 11.17 0.28 2.78
C LYS A 116 11.31 1.64 3.46
N ASP A 117 10.30 2.11 4.19
CA ASP A 117 10.35 3.37 4.93
C ASP A 117 11.35 3.31 6.10
N GLN A 118 11.47 2.15 6.76
CA GLN A 118 12.50 1.88 7.76
C GLN A 118 13.91 1.91 7.15
N MET A 119 14.12 1.26 6.00
CA MET A 119 15.41 1.29 5.29
C MET A 119 15.78 2.70 4.80
N ALA A 120 14.77 3.53 4.48
CA ALA A 120 14.96 4.94 4.14
C ALA A 120 15.22 5.84 5.37
N GLY A 121 15.35 5.26 6.57
CA GLY A 121 15.62 5.98 7.82
C GLY A 121 14.54 6.98 8.21
N TRP A 122 13.31 6.81 7.70
CA TRP A 122 12.19 7.74 7.90
C TRP A 122 12.50 9.20 7.49
N HIS A 123 13.59 9.42 6.74
CA HIS A 123 14.24 10.72 6.56
C HIS A 123 13.41 11.75 5.80
N LEU A 124 12.35 11.32 5.11
CA LEU A 124 11.50 12.19 4.31
C LEU A 124 10.38 12.86 5.12
N ARG A 125 9.95 12.30 6.27
CA ARG A 125 8.70 12.74 6.95
C ARG A 125 8.66 12.62 8.48
N GLY A 126 9.67 12.05 9.13
CA GLY A 126 9.72 11.93 10.59
C GLY A 126 8.72 10.92 11.19
N GLY A 127 8.56 10.95 12.51
CA GLY A 127 7.83 9.91 13.27
C GLY A 127 6.32 9.80 13.00
N TYR A 128 5.69 10.80 12.39
CA TYR A 128 4.26 10.73 12.01
C TYR A 128 3.98 9.61 11.00
N LEU A 129 4.89 9.40 10.04
CA LEU A 129 4.74 8.36 9.01
C LEU A 129 4.77 6.96 9.64
N GLN A 130 5.66 6.75 10.61
CA GLN A 130 5.76 5.50 11.35
C GLN A 130 4.45 5.13 12.06
N VAL A 131 3.77 6.11 12.68
CA VAL A 131 2.48 5.88 13.33
C VAL A 131 1.41 5.50 12.29
N LEU A 132 1.43 6.14 11.12
CA LEU A 132 0.49 5.87 10.05
C LEU A 132 0.69 4.46 9.48
N ASP A 133 1.92 4.06 9.16
CA ASP A 133 2.25 2.71 8.68
C ASP A 133 1.85 1.62 9.68
N MET A 134 2.15 1.83 10.96
CA MET A 134 1.74 0.92 12.03
C MET A 134 0.21 0.83 12.14
N GLY A 135 -0.48 1.96 11.94
CA GLY A 135 -1.94 2.00 11.86
C GLY A 135 -2.48 1.17 10.70
N ILE A 136 -1.91 1.28 9.50
CA ILE A 136 -2.32 0.50 8.33
C ILE A 136 -2.09 -0.99 8.55
N ILE A 137 -0.91 -1.37 9.06
CA ILE A 137 -0.60 -2.76 9.40
C ILE A 137 -1.63 -3.29 10.38
N LEU A 138 -1.90 -2.57 11.47
CA LEU A 138 -2.88 -2.96 12.48
C LEU A 138 -4.28 -3.13 11.89
N MET A 139 -4.76 -2.19 11.06
CA MET A 139 -6.09 -2.29 10.43
C MET A 139 -6.19 -3.54 9.55
N TYR A 140 -5.19 -3.82 8.70
CA TYR A 140 -5.24 -5.02 7.85
C TYR A 140 -5.06 -6.32 8.62
N THR A 141 -4.25 -6.34 9.69
CA THR A 141 -4.13 -7.50 10.58
C THR A 141 -5.46 -7.80 11.29
N LEU A 142 -6.14 -6.79 11.83
CA LEU A 142 -7.46 -6.97 12.43
C LEU A 142 -8.49 -7.43 11.40
N CYS A 143 -8.50 -6.82 10.20
CA CYS A 143 -9.35 -7.27 9.09
C CYS A 143 -9.12 -8.75 8.75
N PHE A 144 -7.86 -9.20 8.71
CA PHE A 144 -7.50 -10.58 8.46
C PHE A 144 -8.00 -11.51 9.58
N ILE A 145 -7.76 -11.16 10.85
CA ILE A 145 -8.21 -11.95 12.01
C ILE A 145 -9.74 -12.11 11.99
N PHE A 146 -10.50 -11.02 11.83
CA PHE A 146 -11.95 -11.10 11.77
C PHE A 146 -12.46 -11.86 10.54
N THR A 147 -11.73 -11.82 9.43
CA THR A 147 -12.02 -12.67 8.27
C THR A 147 -11.91 -14.15 8.64
N LEU A 148 -10.86 -14.56 9.37
CA LEU A 148 -10.71 -15.94 9.84
C LEU A 148 -11.82 -16.35 10.82
N MET A 149 -12.26 -15.44 11.70
CA MET A 149 -13.36 -15.70 12.64
C MET A 149 -14.71 -15.89 11.94
N CYS A 150 -14.90 -15.32 10.74
CA CYS A 150 -16.13 -15.45 9.97
C CYS A 150 -16.24 -16.79 9.22
N VAL A 151 -15.12 -17.47 8.94
CA VAL A 151 -15.03 -18.69 8.10
C VAL A 151 -16.04 -19.77 8.48
N PRO A 152 -16.16 -20.20 9.75
CA PRO A 152 -16.99 -21.36 10.08
C PRO A 152 -18.47 -21.16 9.73
N LEU A 153 -19.01 -19.96 9.93
CA LEU A 153 -20.42 -19.70 9.62
C LEU A 153 -20.64 -19.43 8.13
N GLU A 154 -19.66 -18.85 7.43
CA GLU A 154 -19.71 -18.68 5.97
C GLU A 154 -19.77 -20.02 5.23
N ASP A 155 -19.01 -21.01 5.69
CA ASP A 155 -19.07 -22.38 5.18
C ASP A 155 -20.44 -23.03 5.45
N VAL A 156 -21.03 -22.82 6.62
CA VAL A 156 -22.38 -23.32 6.96
C VAL A 156 -23.44 -22.66 6.09
N MET A 157 -23.40 -21.33 5.90
CA MET A 157 -24.35 -20.61 5.04
C MET A 157 -24.24 -21.06 3.59
N HIS A 158 -23.01 -21.22 3.08
CA HIS A 158 -22.79 -21.67 1.71
C HIS A 158 -23.24 -23.11 1.50
N SER A 159 -22.86 -24.02 2.40
CA SER A 159 -23.25 -25.44 2.30
C SER A 159 -24.77 -25.62 2.45
N SER A 160 -25.43 -24.83 3.29
CA SER A 160 -26.89 -24.82 3.42
C SER A 160 -27.56 -24.37 2.13
N HIS A 161 -27.03 -23.33 1.47
CA HIS A 161 -27.52 -22.86 0.17
C HIS A 161 -27.36 -23.91 -0.95
N LEU A 162 -26.25 -24.65 -0.97
CA LEU A 162 -26.04 -25.72 -1.95
C LEU A 162 -27.02 -26.88 -1.75
N ARG A 163 -27.38 -27.19 -0.50
CA ARG A 163 -28.36 -28.25 -0.18
C ARG A 163 -29.79 -27.79 -0.47
N VAL A 164 -30.17 -26.61 -0.01
CA VAL A 164 -31.52 -26.04 -0.14
C VAL A 164 -31.40 -24.55 -0.42
N ARG A 165 -31.74 -24.13 -1.64
CA ARG A 165 -31.59 -22.72 -2.06
C ARG A 165 -32.40 -21.73 -1.20
N GLU A 166 -33.52 -22.17 -0.65
CA GLU A 166 -34.44 -21.35 0.15
C GLU A 166 -34.30 -21.58 1.67
N TRP A 167 -33.18 -22.12 2.15
CA TRP A 167 -32.96 -22.44 3.56
C TRP A 167 -33.22 -21.25 4.52
N TYR A 168 -32.97 -20.02 4.07
CA TYR A 168 -33.21 -18.78 4.83
C TYR A 168 -34.69 -18.52 5.19
N ARG A 169 -35.64 -19.23 4.55
CA ARG A 169 -37.08 -19.15 4.86
C ARG A 169 -37.50 -20.03 6.01
N TRP A 170 -36.71 -21.03 6.36
CA TRP A 170 -37.07 -21.99 7.40
C TRP A 170 -36.91 -21.38 8.80
N GLU A 171 -37.45 -22.07 9.80
CA GLU A 171 -37.24 -21.74 11.20
C GLU A 171 -35.80 -22.09 11.57
N LEU A 172 -35.03 -21.07 11.97
CA LEU A 172 -33.62 -21.20 12.32
C LEU A 172 -33.54 -21.63 13.78
N SER A 173 -32.68 -22.61 14.11
CA SER A 173 -32.49 -22.99 15.51
C SER A 173 -31.90 -21.84 16.33
N ASP A 174 -32.22 -21.79 17.62
CA ASP A 174 -31.72 -20.75 18.53
C ASP A 174 -30.18 -20.68 18.56
N ASP A 175 -29.51 -21.85 18.49
CA ASP A 175 -28.04 -21.93 18.41
C ASP A 175 -27.50 -21.28 17.13
N PHE A 176 -28.17 -21.50 15.98
CA PHE A 176 -27.78 -20.84 14.74
C PHE A 176 -27.96 -19.32 14.83
N GLN A 177 -29.07 -18.86 15.39
CA GLN A 177 -29.35 -17.42 15.56
C GLN A 177 -28.30 -16.75 16.44
N ALA A 178 -27.91 -17.37 17.55
CA ALA A 178 -26.86 -16.86 18.44
C ALA A 178 -25.49 -16.78 17.73
N ARG A 179 -25.13 -17.82 16.96
CA ARG A 179 -23.91 -17.82 16.14
C ARG A 179 -23.95 -16.76 15.04
N TYR A 180 -25.11 -16.59 14.40
CA TYR A 180 -25.31 -15.57 13.38
C TYR A 180 -25.18 -14.16 13.93
N ALA A 181 -25.73 -13.87 15.11
CA ALA A 181 -25.56 -12.58 15.77
C ALA A 181 -24.06 -12.28 16.05
N THR A 182 -23.33 -13.26 16.56
CA THR A 182 -21.88 -13.15 16.80
C THR A 182 -21.11 -12.94 15.50
N TRP A 183 -21.43 -13.72 14.47
CA TRP A 183 -20.83 -13.60 13.14
C TRP A 183 -21.12 -12.25 12.50
N SER A 184 -22.32 -11.72 12.63
CA SER A 184 -22.74 -10.41 12.09
C SER A 184 -21.85 -9.29 12.64
N VAL A 185 -21.52 -9.35 13.94
CA VAL A 185 -20.57 -8.41 14.55
C VAL A 185 -19.17 -8.55 13.94
N PHE A 186 -18.63 -9.77 13.84
CA PHE A 186 -17.31 -9.97 13.22
C PHE A 186 -17.28 -9.58 11.74
N HIS A 187 -18.38 -9.79 11.02
CA HIS A 187 -18.55 -9.39 9.63
C HIS A 187 -18.55 -7.86 9.48
N ALA A 188 -19.23 -7.15 10.37
CA ALA A 188 -19.22 -5.70 10.38
C ALA A 188 -17.80 -5.19 10.70
N LEU A 189 -17.15 -5.76 11.72
CA LEU A 189 -15.80 -5.38 12.13
C LEU A 189 -14.78 -5.60 11.00
N ARG A 190 -14.75 -6.77 10.35
CA ARG A 190 -13.83 -7.00 9.21
C ARG A 190 -14.04 -5.96 8.11
N CYS A 191 -15.28 -5.57 7.82
CA CYS A 191 -15.55 -4.58 6.78
C CYS A 191 -15.09 -3.18 7.19
N VAL A 192 -15.38 -2.77 8.43
CA VAL A 192 -14.92 -1.49 8.99
C VAL A 192 -13.40 -1.40 8.97
N PHE A 193 -12.69 -2.42 9.43
CA PHE A 193 -11.22 -2.44 9.40
C PHE A 193 -10.65 -2.46 7.98
N GLY A 194 -11.30 -3.16 7.04
CA GLY A 194 -10.94 -3.14 5.62
C GLY A 194 -11.10 -1.74 4.99
N ILE A 195 -12.20 -1.04 5.30
CA ILE A 195 -12.46 0.33 4.83
C ILE A 195 -11.45 1.31 5.46
N LEU A 196 -11.23 1.25 6.77
CA LEU A 196 -10.29 2.12 7.48
C LEU A 196 -8.85 1.91 6.99
N GLY A 197 -8.42 0.67 6.80
CA GLY A 197 -7.11 0.34 6.23
C GLY A 197 -6.93 0.94 4.83
N TRP A 198 -7.96 0.84 3.98
CA TRP A 198 -7.95 1.45 2.66
C TRP A 198 -7.90 2.99 2.70
N VAL A 199 -8.72 3.62 3.54
CA VAL A 199 -8.75 5.09 3.69
C VAL A 199 -7.41 5.61 4.20
N LEU A 200 -6.79 4.95 5.18
CA LEU A 200 -5.46 5.31 5.68
C LEU A 200 -4.40 5.16 4.59
N SER A 201 -4.39 4.03 3.87
CA SER A 201 -3.46 3.81 2.75
C SER A 201 -3.64 4.86 1.63
N ALA A 202 -4.88 5.21 1.30
CA ALA A 202 -5.19 6.23 0.29
C ALA A 202 -4.76 7.63 0.74
N TRP A 203 -5.03 7.99 2.00
CA TRP A 203 -4.60 9.28 2.56
C TRP A 203 -3.08 9.40 2.56
N GLU A 204 -2.40 8.35 2.97
CA GLU A 204 -0.96 8.31 2.97
C GLU A 204 -0.38 8.43 1.56
N THR A 205 -0.91 7.67 0.59
CA THR A 205 -0.53 7.73 -0.82
C THR A 205 -0.74 9.13 -1.41
N ARG A 206 -1.85 9.79 -1.08
CA ARG A 206 -2.09 11.19 -1.44
C ARG A 206 -1.01 12.12 -0.86
N ASN A 207 -0.64 11.91 0.40
CA ASN A 207 0.43 12.68 1.02
C ASN A 207 1.76 12.42 0.29
N TYR A 208 2.07 11.18 -0.14
CA TYR A 208 3.24 10.86 -0.99
C TYR A 208 3.28 11.72 -2.25
N LEU A 209 2.21 11.72 -3.02
CA LEU A 209 2.11 12.51 -4.25
C LEU A 209 2.26 14.02 -4.00
N HIS A 210 1.68 14.54 -2.92
CA HIS A 210 1.70 15.99 -2.66
C HIS A 210 3.05 16.49 -2.14
N ASN A 211 3.73 15.75 -1.26
CA ASN A 211 5.00 16.20 -0.67
C ASN A 211 6.24 15.61 -1.35
N ALA A 212 6.08 14.90 -2.47
CA ALA A 212 7.17 14.57 -3.39
C ALA A 212 7.10 15.52 -4.61
N PRO A 213 7.46 16.82 -4.47
CA PRO A 213 7.46 17.74 -5.61
C PRO A 213 8.61 17.36 -6.54
N ASN A 214 8.34 16.49 -7.53
CA ASN A 214 9.22 16.21 -8.68
C ASN A 214 10.72 16.03 -8.35
N LYS A 215 11.06 15.55 -7.14
CA LYS A 215 12.44 15.16 -6.86
C LYS A 215 12.61 13.80 -7.52
N PRO A 216 13.43 13.70 -8.58
CA PRO A 216 13.65 12.43 -9.23
C PRO A 216 14.09 11.42 -8.16
N LEU A 217 13.61 10.18 -8.23
CA LEU A 217 14.01 9.08 -7.32
C LEU A 217 15.54 9.06 -7.11
N HIS A 218 16.29 9.45 -8.15
CA HIS A 218 17.73 9.65 -8.14
C HIS A 218 18.24 10.49 -6.95
N ASP A 219 17.61 11.61 -6.59
CA ASP A 219 18.03 12.47 -5.48
C ASP A 219 17.85 11.79 -4.11
N VAL A 220 16.88 10.88 -4.01
CA VAL A 220 16.63 10.09 -2.79
C VAL A 220 17.65 8.97 -2.67
N TYR A 221 17.94 8.27 -3.78
CA TYR A 221 19.00 7.24 -3.84
C TYR A 221 20.39 7.84 -3.57
N GLU A 222 20.72 8.99 -4.15
CA GLU A 222 22.00 9.69 -3.96
C GLU A 222 22.19 10.16 -2.50
N LYS A 223 21.09 10.45 -1.79
CA LYS A 223 21.13 10.76 -0.35
C LYS A 223 21.23 9.51 0.54
N LEU A 224 20.53 8.43 0.20
CA LEU A 224 20.46 7.22 1.03
C LEU A 224 21.71 6.34 0.94
N PHE A 225 22.27 6.21 -0.25
CA PHE A 225 23.47 5.39 -0.48
C PHE A 225 24.76 6.22 -0.40
N GLY A 226 24.63 7.49 0.00
CA GLY A 226 25.68 8.49 -0.06
C GLY A 226 26.02 8.83 -1.51
N LYS A 227 26.44 10.08 -1.74
CA LYS A 227 27.44 10.31 -2.79
C LYS A 227 28.55 9.33 -2.46
N GLY A 228 28.75 8.32 -3.30
CA GLY A 228 29.91 7.45 -3.21
C GLY A 228 31.09 8.36 -2.91
N VAL A 229 31.67 8.17 -1.74
CA VAL A 229 32.82 8.89 -1.20
C VAL A 229 33.73 9.14 -2.39
N GLU A 230 33.70 10.37 -2.92
CA GLU A 230 34.77 10.86 -3.78
C GLU A 230 35.96 10.80 -2.83
N LYS A 231 36.69 9.68 -2.91
CA LYS A 231 37.93 9.46 -2.22
C LYS A 231 38.74 10.71 -2.51
N GLU A 232 38.95 11.52 -1.48
CA GLU A 232 40.06 12.45 -1.42
C GLU A 232 41.30 11.59 -1.63
N ALA A 233 41.73 11.50 -2.90
CA ALA A 233 43.04 11.00 -3.23
C ALA A 233 44.04 12.06 -2.75
N PRO A 234 45.11 11.67 -2.03
CA PRO A 234 46.11 12.58 -1.49
C PRO A 234 46.86 13.36 -2.59
#